data_AF-A0A821RIB4-F1
#
_entry.id   AF-A0A821RIB4-F1
#
_cell.length_a   1.000
_cell.length_b   1.000
_cell.length_c   1.000
_cell.angle_alpha   90.00
_cell.angle_beta   90.00
_cell.angle_gamma   90.00
#
_symmetry.space_group_name_H-M   'P 1'
#
loop_
_entity.id
_entity.type
_entity.pdbx_description
1 polymer ?
#
loop_
_entity_poly.entity_id
_entity_poly.type
_entity_poly.pdbx_seq_one_letter_code
_entity_poly.pdbx_strand_id
1 'polypeptide(L)'
;MAFRGIERVSMDEAQAGDIIAIAGMQQANVFDTIGAPTLAQALPTTPIDPPTLAINFSVNDSPLAGSEGSKLTFNMLRDQLMRELESNVSIQVTESGGKDSFEVAGWGELQLGILIETMRREGFELSIGRPKVLLKSGEKGEKLEPFEEIQVELDDEFSGTVIESMSLRKAFIGPSHKKLTKKSTNIIKMLPHAKRDRNYVHVN
;
A
#
# COMPACT_ATOMS: atom_id res chain seq x y z
N MET A 1 10.76 20.91 -18.63
CA MET A 1 11.23 21.74 -17.50
C MET A 1 12.34 21.02 -16.76
N ALA A 2 13.42 21.73 -16.42
CA ALA A 2 14.53 21.24 -15.60
C ALA A 2 14.29 21.52 -14.11
N PHE A 3 15.01 20.82 -13.24
CA PHE A 3 15.10 21.19 -11.82
C PHE A 3 16.42 21.91 -11.54
N ARG A 4 16.35 23.10 -10.93
CA ARG A 4 17.51 23.82 -10.38
C ARG A 4 17.30 24.02 -8.89
N GLY A 5 17.85 23.12 -8.09
CA GLY A 5 17.48 23.02 -6.68
C GLY A 5 16.01 22.63 -6.54
N ILE A 6 15.22 23.46 -5.85
CA ILE A 6 13.76 23.26 -5.71
C ILE A 6 12.94 23.96 -6.81
N GLU A 7 13.57 24.78 -7.65
CA GLU A 7 12.87 25.53 -8.68
C GLU A 7 12.76 24.73 -9.98
N ARG A 8 11.62 24.90 -10.66
CA ARG A 8 11.40 24.38 -12.01
C ARG A 8 11.70 25.48 -13.02
N VAL A 9 12.59 25.20 -13.95
CA VAL A 9 13.02 26.15 -14.99
C VAL A 9 12.60 25.62 -16.36
N SER A 10 12.03 26.50 -17.20
CA SER A 10 11.71 26.13 -18.59
C SER A 10 13.00 25.85 -19.36
N MET A 11 12.96 24.82 -20.20
CA MET A 11 14.07 24.43 -21.07
C MET A 11 13.50 24.02 -22.42
N ASP A 12 14.22 24.33 -23.49
CA ASP A 12 13.81 23.98 -24.85
C ASP A 12 14.20 22.55 -25.22
N GLU A 13 15.32 22.05 -24.68
CA GLU A 13 15.85 20.71 -24.95
C GLU A 13 16.40 20.06 -23.66
N ALA A 14 16.34 18.73 -23.60
CA ALA A 14 16.88 17.90 -22.52
C ALA A 14 17.76 16.79 -23.13
N GLN A 15 18.77 16.34 -22.40
CA GLN A 15 19.70 15.30 -22.83
C GLN A 15 19.60 14.05 -21.94
N ALA A 16 20.25 12.97 -22.39
CA ALA A 16 20.32 11.73 -21.62
C ALA A 16 20.98 11.97 -20.26
N GLY A 17 20.30 11.57 -19.19
CA GLY A 17 20.73 11.79 -17.80
C GLY A 17 20.03 12.96 -17.09
N ASP A 18 19.34 13.82 -17.83
CA ASP A 18 18.57 14.91 -17.22
C ASP A 18 17.30 14.39 -16.53
N ILE A 19 17.03 14.90 -15.32
CA ILE A 19 15.75 14.71 -14.63
C ILE A 19 14.84 15.89 -14.99
N ILE A 20 13.76 15.61 -15.69
CA ILE A 20 12.86 16.64 -16.24
C ILE A 20 11.40 16.40 -15.86
N ALA A 21 10.62 17.47 -15.89
CA ALA A 21 9.16 17.41 -15.89
C ALA A 21 8.63 17.80 -17.28
N ILE A 22 7.79 16.94 -17.85
CA ILE A 22 7.12 17.13 -19.14
C ILE A 22 5.67 17.52 -18.86
N ALA A 23 5.19 18.60 -19.47
CA ALA A 23 3.80 19.03 -19.37
C ALA A 23 3.00 18.63 -20.62
N GLY A 24 1.68 18.45 -20.48
CA GLY A 24 0.78 18.18 -21.61
C GLY A 24 0.52 16.70 -21.91
N MET A 25 1.06 15.78 -21.10
CA MET A 25 0.76 14.35 -21.18
C MET A 25 -0.53 14.05 -20.42
N GLN A 26 -1.52 13.42 -21.06
CA GLN A 26 -2.79 13.01 -20.42
C GLN A 26 -2.78 11.55 -19.95
N GLN A 27 -1.98 10.69 -20.58
CA GLN A 27 -1.91 9.26 -20.30
C GLN A 27 -0.44 8.87 -20.18
N ALA A 28 0.13 9.05 -18.99
CA ALA A 28 1.47 8.57 -18.65
C ALA A 28 1.45 8.06 -17.22
N ASN A 29 1.82 6.80 -17.03
CA ASN A 29 1.99 6.15 -15.74
C ASN A 29 3.48 6.00 -15.40
N VAL A 30 3.76 5.65 -14.15
CA VAL A 30 5.13 5.47 -13.63
C VAL A 30 5.94 4.40 -14.39
N PHE A 31 5.27 3.46 -15.08
CA PHE A 31 5.90 2.39 -15.86
C PHE A 31 6.05 2.69 -17.35
N ASP A 32 5.58 3.84 -17.83
CA ASP A 32 5.58 4.12 -19.25
C ASP A 32 6.94 4.63 -19.72
N THR A 33 7.39 4.10 -20.86
CA THR A 33 8.52 4.68 -21.59
C THR A 33 7.98 5.68 -22.61
N ILE A 34 8.26 6.97 -22.37
CA ILE A 34 7.99 8.03 -23.34
C ILE A 34 9.13 8.08 -24.35
N GLY A 35 8.81 7.88 -25.63
CA GLY A 35 9.81 7.85 -26.70
C GLY A 35 9.27 8.33 -28.04
N ALA A 36 10.17 8.43 -29.02
CA ALA A 36 9.79 8.75 -30.38
C ALA A 36 8.85 7.67 -30.97
N PRO A 37 7.95 8.00 -31.91
CA PRO A 37 7.06 7.00 -32.53
C PRO A 37 7.79 5.85 -33.25
N THR A 38 9.06 6.04 -33.59
CA THR A 38 9.93 5.02 -34.20
C THR A 38 10.54 4.06 -33.19
N LEU A 39 10.36 4.29 -31.89
CA LEU A 39 10.87 3.43 -30.83
C LEU A 39 10.12 2.08 -30.88
N ALA A 40 10.84 1.02 -31.24
CA ALA A 40 10.24 -0.31 -31.43
C ALA A 40 9.88 -1.02 -30.11
N GLN A 41 10.56 -0.70 -29.01
CA GLN A 41 10.36 -1.36 -27.71
C GLN A 41 10.51 -0.37 -26.56
N ALA A 42 9.58 -0.45 -25.59
CA ALA A 42 9.68 0.29 -24.33
C ALA A 42 10.89 -0.18 -23.51
N LEU A 43 11.42 0.70 -22.67
CA LEU A 43 12.49 0.34 -21.74
C LEU A 43 11.94 -0.61 -20.67
N PRO A 44 12.75 -1.58 -20.21
CA PRO A 44 12.35 -2.45 -19.12
C PRO A 44 12.17 -1.65 -17.83
N THR A 45 11.06 -1.86 -17.14
CA THR A 45 10.75 -1.21 -15.87
C THR A 45 10.76 -2.19 -14.71
N THR A 46 11.16 -1.73 -13.54
CA THR A 46 11.04 -2.51 -12.31
C THR A 46 9.56 -2.59 -11.91
N PRO A 47 9.00 -3.80 -11.72
CA PRO A 47 7.64 -3.93 -11.21
C PRO A 47 7.55 -3.42 -9.78
N ILE A 48 6.42 -2.81 -9.42
CA ILE A 48 6.11 -2.53 -8.02
C ILE A 48 5.69 -3.81 -7.30
N ASP A 49 5.94 -3.84 -6.00
CA ASP A 49 5.41 -4.89 -5.17
C ASP A 49 3.87 -4.85 -5.20
N PRO A 50 3.19 -6.00 -5.36
CA PRO A 50 1.74 -6.04 -5.37
C PRO A 50 1.17 -5.76 -3.97
N PRO A 51 -0.10 -5.33 -3.88
CA PRO A 51 -0.75 -5.14 -2.59
C PRO A 51 -0.84 -6.46 -1.80
N THR A 52 -0.77 -6.37 -0.48
CA THR A 52 -0.78 -7.50 0.45
C THR A 52 -2.11 -7.61 1.22
N LEU A 53 -2.86 -6.51 1.29
CA LEU A 53 -4.07 -6.40 2.08
C LEU A 53 -5.13 -5.57 1.34
N ALA A 54 -6.40 -5.94 1.50
CA ALA A 54 -7.54 -5.21 0.97
C ALA A 54 -8.60 -4.91 2.03
N ILE A 55 -9.26 -3.76 1.85
CA ILE A 55 -10.33 -3.26 2.71
C ILE A 55 -11.48 -2.82 1.81
N ASN A 56 -12.71 -3.12 2.21
CA ASN A 56 -13.89 -2.61 1.51
C ASN A 56 -14.24 -1.20 2.01
N PHE A 57 -14.31 -0.25 1.10
CA PHE A 57 -14.76 1.12 1.32
C PHE A 57 -16.16 1.21 0.76
N SER A 58 -17.16 1.55 1.57
CA SER A 58 -18.54 1.71 1.10
C SER A 58 -19.13 3.03 1.55
N VAL A 59 -20.19 3.45 0.85
CA VAL A 59 -21.04 4.54 1.32
C VAL A 59 -21.57 4.22 2.72
N ASN A 60 -21.67 5.23 3.59
CA ASN A 60 -22.35 5.07 4.87
C ASN A 60 -23.86 5.00 4.65
N ASP A 61 -24.44 3.81 4.81
CA ASP A 61 -25.87 3.53 4.71
C ASP A 61 -26.55 3.39 6.09
N SER A 62 -25.85 3.76 7.17
CA SER A 62 -26.37 3.67 8.53
C SER A 62 -27.37 4.79 8.87
N PRO A 63 -28.19 4.64 9.92
CA PRO A 63 -29.10 5.69 10.39
C PRO A 63 -28.42 7.00 10.84
N LEU A 64 -27.09 6.98 11.03
CA LEU A 64 -26.29 8.14 11.43
C LEU A 64 -25.66 8.85 10.24
N ALA A 65 -25.96 8.41 9.00
CA ALA A 65 -25.40 8.98 7.79
C ALA A 65 -25.60 10.50 7.70
N GLY A 66 -24.52 11.23 7.46
CA GLY A 66 -24.51 12.68 7.29
C GLY A 66 -24.43 13.49 8.58
N SER A 67 -24.00 12.86 9.67
CA SER A 67 -23.77 13.53 10.95
C SER A 67 -22.34 14.03 11.13
N GLU A 68 -21.36 13.38 10.50
CA GLU A 68 -19.93 13.69 10.67
C GLU A 68 -19.25 14.15 9.37
N GLY A 69 -19.89 13.95 8.22
CA GLY A 69 -19.39 14.39 6.92
C GLY A 69 -20.50 14.70 5.91
N SER A 70 -20.13 15.44 4.87
CA SER A 70 -21.06 15.89 3.82
C SER A 70 -20.89 15.12 2.51
N LYS A 71 -19.80 14.36 2.33
CA LYS A 71 -19.53 13.60 1.11
C LYS A 71 -19.91 12.12 1.34
N LEU A 72 -21.15 11.79 0.97
CA LEU A 72 -21.79 10.51 1.28
C LEU A 72 -22.09 9.66 0.04
N THR A 73 -21.94 10.20 -1.17
CA THR A 73 -22.44 9.50 -2.37
C THR A 73 -21.40 8.57 -2.96
N PHE A 74 -21.87 7.50 -3.61
CA PHE A 74 -21.01 6.55 -4.32
C PHE A 74 -20.12 7.24 -5.38
N ASN A 75 -20.68 8.18 -6.15
CA ASN A 75 -19.93 8.90 -7.17
C ASN A 75 -18.81 9.77 -6.57
N MET A 76 -19.08 10.44 -5.44
CA MET A 76 -18.03 11.22 -4.76
C MET A 76 -16.90 10.33 -4.25
N LEU A 77 -17.23 9.16 -3.70
CA LEU A 77 -16.25 8.16 -3.27
C LEU A 77 -15.44 7.64 -4.46
N ARG A 78 -16.12 7.30 -5.56
CA ARG A 78 -15.49 6.87 -6.82
C ARG A 78 -14.51 7.91 -7.33
N ASP A 79 -14.95 9.16 -7.49
CA ASP A 79 -14.11 10.23 -8.03
C ASP A 79 -12.87 10.46 -7.17
N GLN A 80 -13.00 10.36 -5.84
CA GLN A 80 -11.85 10.46 -4.93
C GLN A 80 -10.87 9.30 -5.10
N LEU A 81 -11.36 8.06 -5.13
CA LEU A 81 -10.51 6.88 -5.28
C LEU A 81 -9.82 6.86 -6.65
N MET A 82 -10.50 7.32 -7.71
CA MET A 82 -9.91 7.45 -9.04
C MET A 82 -8.83 8.53 -9.07
N ARG A 83 -9.05 9.68 -8.41
CA ARG A 83 -8.00 10.70 -8.23
C ARG A 83 -6.81 10.17 -7.45
N GLU A 84 -7.04 9.37 -6.40
CA GLU A 84 -5.95 8.78 -5.61
C GLU A 84 -5.06 7.88 -6.49
N LEU A 85 -5.65 7.05 -7.36
CA LEU A 85 -4.92 6.19 -8.29
C LEU A 85 -3.98 6.94 -9.25
N GLU A 86 -4.26 8.20 -9.58
CA GLU A 86 -3.39 9.02 -10.43
C GLU A 86 -2.05 9.35 -9.75
N SER A 87 -2.04 9.41 -8.41
CA SER A 87 -0.87 9.81 -7.63
C SER A 87 -0.23 8.64 -6.86
N ASN A 88 -1.00 7.61 -6.55
CA ASN A 88 -0.63 6.55 -5.64
C ASN A 88 -0.60 5.20 -6.35
N VAL A 89 0.58 4.83 -6.85
CA VAL A 89 0.81 3.55 -7.55
C VAL A 89 0.71 2.32 -6.63
N SER A 90 0.69 2.53 -5.32
CA SER A 90 0.74 1.45 -4.33
C SER A 90 -0.64 0.97 -3.88
N ILE A 91 -1.71 1.52 -4.45
CA ILE A 91 -3.08 1.04 -4.22
C ILE A 91 -3.69 0.50 -5.52
N GLN A 92 -4.65 -0.40 -5.36
CA GLN A 92 -5.52 -0.87 -6.44
C GLN A 92 -6.97 -0.77 -5.97
N VAL A 93 -7.85 -0.27 -6.84
CA VAL A 93 -9.27 -0.09 -6.51
C VAL A 93 -10.10 -0.90 -7.48
N THR A 94 -10.93 -1.79 -6.95
CA THR A 94 -11.88 -2.59 -7.72
C THR A 94 -13.30 -2.29 -7.28
N GLU A 95 -14.18 -1.94 -8.22
CA GLU A 95 -15.60 -1.75 -7.92
C GLU A 95 -16.24 -3.10 -7.57
N SER A 96 -16.89 -3.17 -6.42
CA SER A 96 -17.60 -4.38 -6.01
C SER A 96 -18.94 -4.45 -6.73
N GLY A 97 -19.16 -5.49 -7.54
CA GLY A 97 -20.41 -5.69 -8.27
C GLY A 97 -21.63 -5.77 -7.33
N GLY A 98 -22.35 -4.65 -7.19
CA GLY A 98 -23.69 -4.58 -6.59
C GLY A 98 -23.80 -4.08 -5.14
N LYS A 99 -22.77 -3.48 -4.53
CA LYS A 99 -22.80 -3.06 -3.10
C LYS A 99 -22.42 -1.60 -2.80
N ASP A 100 -22.47 -0.70 -3.77
CA ASP A 100 -22.01 0.70 -3.60
C ASP A 100 -20.68 0.80 -2.82
N SER A 101 -19.76 -0.13 -3.16
CA SER A 101 -18.51 -0.31 -2.45
C SER A 101 -17.35 -0.58 -3.39
N PHE A 102 -16.16 -0.26 -2.91
CA PHE A 102 -14.89 -0.48 -3.57
C PHE A 102 -14.01 -1.37 -2.70
N GLU A 103 -13.39 -2.38 -3.30
CA GLU A 103 -12.29 -3.09 -2.66
C GLU A 103 -11.01 -2.29 -2.95
N VAL A 104 -10.41 -1.76 -1.89
CA VAL A 104 -9.17 -0.97 -1.95
C VAL A 104 -8.05 -1.82 -1.37
N ALA A 105 -7.13 -2.21 -2.24
CA ALA A 105 -5.96 -3.02 -1.94
C ALA A 105 -4.71 -2.14 -1.81
N GLY A 106 -3.82 -2.44 -0.87
CA GLY A 106 -2.57 -1.71 -0.64
C GLY A 106 -1.49 -2.57 0.02
N TRP A 107 -0.33 -1.98 0.31
CA TRP A 107 0.83 -2.67 0.92
C TRP A 107 0.68 -2.94 2.42
N GLY A 108 -0.26 -2.29 3.11
CA GLY A 108 -0.50 -2.56 4.52
C GLY A 108 -1.58 -1.69 5.16
N GLU A 109 -1.94 -2.02 6.40
CA GLU A 109 -3.02 -1.36 7.14
C GLU A 109 -2.75 0.12 7.40
N LEU A 110 -1.50 0.50 7.68
CA LEU A 110 -1.14 1.90 7.97
C LEU A 110 -1.37 2.80 6.75
N GLN A 111 -0.95 2.36 5.58
CA GLN A 111 -1.11 3.10 4.33
C GLN A 111 -2.60 3.37 4.04
N LEU A 112 -3.43 2.32 4.13
CA LEU A 112 -4.87 2.45 3.92
C LEU A 112 -5.52 3.29 5.02
N GLY A 113 -5.03 3.20 6.27
CA GLY A 113 -5.47 4.05 7.37
C GLY A 113 -5.21 5.53 7.12
N ILE A 114 -4.06 5.89 6.54
CA ILE A 114 -3.76 7.28 6.15
C ILE A 114 -4.72 7.76 5.05
N LEU A 115 -5.02 6.93 4.05
CA LEU A 115 -6.00 7.27 3.02
C LEU A 115 -7.39 7.52 3.63
N ILE A 116 -7.85 6.62 4.50
CA ILE A 116 -9.13 6.75 5.22
C ILE A 116 -9.18 8.06 6.02
N GLU A 117 -8.13 8.35 6.80
CA GLU A 117 -8.08 9.56 7.63
C GLU A 117 -8.02 10.84 6.77
N THR A 118 -7.30 10.80 5.65
CA THR A 118 -7.24 11.92 4.70
C THR A 118 -8.63 12.19 4.12
N MET A 119 -9.33 11.16 3.66
CA MET A 119 -10.69 11.27 3.17
C MET A 119 -11.65 11.78 4.26
N ARG A 120 -11.52 11.30 5.50
CA ARG A 120 -12.32 11.79 6.63
C ARG A 120 -12.11 13.29 6.87
N ARG A 121 -10.86 13.78 6.82
CA ARG A 121 -10.54 15.21 6.93
C ARG A 121 -11.06 16.05 5.76
N GLU A 122 -11.21 15.44 4.60
CA GLU A 122 -11.86 16.06 3.44
C GLU A 122 -13.39 16.04 3.49
N GLY A 123 -13.98 15.55 4.59
CA GLY A 123 -15.42 15.51 4.83
C GLY A 123 -16.15 14.31 4.23
N PHE A 124 -15.40 13.25 3.85
CA PHE A 124 -16.01 11.97 3.52
C PHE A 124 -16.47 11.24 4.78
N GLU A 125 -17.67 10.67 4.68
CA GLU A 125 -18.23 9.80 5.69
C GLU A 125 -18.53 8.46 5.01
N LEU A 126 -17.83 7.42 5.46
CA LEU A 126 -17.72 6.16 4.77
C LEU A 126 -17.69 5.00 5.76
N SER A 127 -18.20 3.86 5.31
CA SER A 127 -18.18 2.61 6.05
C SER A 127 -16.96 1.78 5.64
N ILE A 128 -16.16 1.37 6.62
CA ILE A 128 -14.93 0.58 6.41
C ILE A 128 -15.13 -0.87 6.84
N GLY A 129 -14.89 -1.77 5.89
CA GLY A 129 -14.89 -3.21 6.11
C GLY A 129 -13.68 -3.71 6.90
N ARG A 130 -13.69 -5.00 7.24
CA ARG A 130 -12.54 -5.64 7.89
C ARG A 130 -11.40 -5.83 6.87
N PRO A 131 -10.14 -5.51 7.24
CA PRO A 131 -8.96 -5.88 6.48
C PRO A 131 -8.91 -7.37 6.16
N LYS A 132 -8.53 -7.70 4.92
CA LYS A 132 -8.34 -9.08 4.45
C LYS A 132 -7.02 -9.21 3.72
N VAL A 133 -6.35 -10.32 3.96
CA VAL A 133 -5.10 -10.67 3.28
C VAL A 133 -5.39 -11.05 1.84
N LEU A 134 -4.59 -10.52 0.93
CA LEU A 134 -4.60 -10.93 -0.47
C LEU A 134 -3.74 -12.18 -0.63
N LEU A 135 -4.40 -13.29 -0.92
CA LEU A 135 -3.75 -14.56 -1.21
C LEU A 135 -3.39 -14.63 -2.69
N LYS A 136 -2.20 -15.11 -3.01
CA LYS A 136 -1.79 -15.40 -4.39
C LYS A 136 -1.89 -16.91 -4.66
N SER A 137 -2.00 -17.29 -5.92
CA SER A 137 -1.86 -18.68 -6.35
C SER A 137 -0.42 -18.91 -6.81
N GLY A 138 0.23 -19.94 -6.29
CA GLY A 138 1.55 -20.35 -6.73
C GLY A 138 1.55 -21.14 -8.03
N GLU A 139 2.74 -21.41 -8.54
CA GLU A 139 2.94 -22.09 -9.82
C GLU A 139 2.31 -23.48 -9.88
N LYS A 140 2.12 -24.13 -8.72
CA LYS A 140 1.50 -25.46 -8.60
C LYS A 140 0.07 -25.40 -8.06
N GLY A 141 -0.53 -24.20 -7.99
CA GLY A 141 -1.89 -23.96 -7.51
C GLY A 141 -2.03 -23.91 -5.98
N GLU A 142 -0.92 -23.94 -5.24
CA GLU A 142 -0.91 -23.70 -3.81
C GLU A 142 -1.31 -22.26 -3.48
N LYS A 143 -1.88 -22.03 -2.29
CA LYS A 143 -2.18 -20.67 -1.84
C LYS A 143 -0.95 -20.09 -1.16
N LEU A 144 -0.59 -18.88 -1.57
CA LEU A 144 0.54 -18.12 -1.06
C LEU A 144 0.01 -16.96 -0.23
N GLU A 145 0.54 -16.80 0.98
CA GLU A 145 0.24 -15.66 1.83
C GLU A 145 1.46 -14.73 1.94
N PRO A 146 1.25 -13.40 1.95
CA PRO A 146 2.32 -12.46 2.23
C PRO A 146 2.80 -12.63 3.68
N PHE A 147 4.10 -12.44 3.89
CA PHE A 147 4.71 -12.39 5.21
C PHE A 147 5.54 -11.12 5.33
N GLU A 148 5.67 -10.59 6.55
CA GLU A 148 6.46 -9.39 6.82
C GLU A 148 7.60 -9.68 7.80
N GLU A 149 8.74 -9.01 7.61
CA GLU A 149 9.82 -8.97 8.59
C GLU A 149 9.62 -7.78 9.54
N ILE A 150 9.66 -8.05 10.84
CA ILE A 150 9.51 -7.02 11.86
C ILE A 150 10.80 -6.91 12.66
N GLN A 151 11.22 -5.67 12.90
CA GLN A 151 12.31 -5.39 13.81
C GLN A 151 11.78 -4.54 14.96
N VAL A 152 11.95 -5.03 16.19
CA VAL A 152 11.46 -4.33 17.39
C VAL A 152 12.64 -3.99 18.28
N GLU A 153 12.83 -2.71 18.56
CA GLU A 153 13.82 -2.22 19.51
C GLU A 153 13.10 -1.85 20.81
N LEU A 154 13.52 -2.46 21.91
CA LEU A 154 12.85 -2.34 23.21
C LEU A 154 13.86 -2.67 24.32
N ASP A 155 13.62 -2.16 25.52
CA ASP A 155 14.47 -2.45 26.67
C ASP A 155 14.28 -3.91 27.16
N ASP A 156 15.34 -4.55 27.68
CA ASP A 156 15.35 -5.98 28.02
C ASP A 156 14.14 -6.45 28.86
N GLU A 157 13.65 -5.58 29.75
CA GLU A 157 12.50 -5.85 30.62
C GLU A 157 11.18 -6.13 29.86
N PHE A 158 11.02 -5.58 28.65
CA PHE A 158 9.81 -5.77 27.83
C PHE A 158 9.96 -6.94 26.84
N SER A 159 11.16 -7.52 26.70
CA SER A 159 11.44 -8.50 25.65
C SER A 159 10.62 -9.77 25.77
N GLY A 160 10.40 -10.26 26.99
CA GLY A 160 9.61 -11.47 27.21
C GLY A 160 8.17 -11.30 26.71
N THR A 161 7.52 -10.19 27.09
CA THR A 161 6.13 -9.90 26.73
C THR A 161 5.93 -9.73 25.22
N VAL A 162 6.87 -9.04 24.55
CA VAL A 162 6.79 -8.86 23.08
C VAL A 162 6.99 -10.19 22.37
N ILE A 163 7.99 -10.99 22.77
CA ILE A 163 8.25 -12.33 22.22
C ILE A 163 7.02 -13.24 22.37
N GLU A 164 6.39 -13.24 23.54
CA GLU A 164 5.18 -14.04 23.81
C GLU A 164 4.01 -13.60 22.91
N SER A 165 3.75 -12.29 22.84
CA SER A 165 2.72 -11.72 21.97
C SER A 165 2.94 -12.07 20.48
N MET A 166 4.20 -12.05 20.02
CA MET A 166 4.55 -12.41 18.64
C MET A 166 4.39 -13.92 18.39
N SER A 167 4.81 -14.75 19.34
CA SER A 167 4.66 -16.22 19.25
C SER A 167 3.19 -16.64 19.17
N LEU A 168 2.30 -16.00 19.92
CA LEU A 168 0.84 -16.22 19.84
C LEU A 168 0.25 -15.88 18.46
N ARG A 169 0.94 -15.05 17.68
CA ARG A 169 0.59 -14.67 16.31
C ARG A 169 1.32 -15.49 15.25
N LYS A 170 1.94 -16.61 15.65
CA LYS A 170 2.71 -17.51 14.79
C LYS A 170 3.95 -16.86 14.16
N ALA A 171 4.53 -15.87 14.84
CA ALA A 171 5.79 -15.29 14.40
C ALA A 171 6.94 -16.29 14.52
N PHE A 172 7.93 -16.19 13.62
CA PHE A 172 9.14 -16.97 13.65
C PHE A 172 10.29 -16.14 14.21
N ILE A 173 10.67 -16.41 15.45
CA ILE A 173 11.70 -15.61 16.10
C ILE A 173 13.07 -15.97 15.53
N GLY A 174 13.62 -15.04 14.74
CA GLY A 174 14.97 -15.13 14.19
C GLY A 174 16.06 -14.83 15.23
N PRO A 175 17.35 -14.96 14.84
CA PRO A 175 18.46 -14.67 15.74
C PRO A 175 18.48 -13.20 16.17
N SER A 176 18.49 -12.98 17.49
CA SER A 176 18.67 -11.67 18.10
C SER A 176 20.08 -11.14 17.85
N HIS A 177 20.19 -9.86 17.46
CA HIS A 177 21.48 -9.17 17.30
C HIS A 177 21.62 -8.16 18.44
N LYS A 178 22.30 -8.53 19.53
CA LYS A 178 22.64 -7.57 20.59
C LYS A 178 23.65 -6.55 20.05
N LYS A 179 23.25 -5.29 19.90
CA LYS A 179 24.20 -4.16 19.75
C LYS A 179 24.95 -3.91 21.07
N LEU A 180 26.17 -3.39 20.95
CA LEU A 180 27.11 -3.04 22.04
C LEU A 180 26.66 -1.90 22.98
N THR A 181 25.47 -1.34 22.77
CA THR A 181 24.85 -0.35 23.66
C THR A 181 23.92 -1.04 24.66
N LYS A 182 23.74 -0.49 25.86
CA LYS A 182 22.89 -1.05 26.94
C LYS A 182 21.41 -1.34 26.58
N LYS A 183 20.98 -1.09 25.34
CA LYS A 183 19.68 -1.45 24.80
C LYS A 183 19.83 -2.65 23.86
N SER A 184 19.18 -3.75 24.17
CA SER A 184 19.13 -4.91 23.30
C SER A 184 18.25 -4.62 22.08
N THR A 185 18.66 -5.11 20.91
CA THR A 185 17.83 -5.09 19.70
C THR A 185 17.44 -6.54 19.41
N ASN A 186 16.14 -6.83 19.41
CA ASN A 186 15.65 -8.16 19.04
C ASN A 186 14.97 -8.07 17.66
N ILE A 187 15.53 -8.78 16.69
CA ILE A 187 14.93 -8.90 15.36
C ILE A 187 13.94 -10.08 15.43
N ILE A 188 12.65 -9.81 15.24
CA ILE A 188 11.58 -10.83 15.32
C ILE A 188 10.98 -10.98 13.93
N LYS A 189 11.38 -12.04 13.21
CA LYS A 189 10.91 -12.24 11.84
C LYS A 189 9.49 -12.82 11.83
N MET A 190 8.76 -12.52 10.76
CA MET A 190 7.51 -13.15 10.37
C MET A 190 6.26 -12.77 11.20
N LEU A 191 5.28 -12.23 10.52
CA LEU A 191 3.87 -12.32 10.90
C LEU A 191 3.08 -12.70 9.65
N PRO A 192 2.46 -13.90 9.59
CA PRO A 192 1.48 -14.16 8.56
C PRO A 192 0.24 -13.31 8.86
N HIS A 193 -0.22 -12.54 7.88
CA HIS A 193 -1.42 -11.71 8.07
C HIS A 193 -2.68 -12.57 8.24
N ALA A 194 -2.71 -13.82 7.73
CA ALA A 194 -3.87 -14.69 7.83
C ALA A 194 -3.77 -15.59 9.08
N LYS A 195 -4.60 -15.32 10.10
CA LYS A 195 -4.61 -16.12 11.35
C LYS A 195 -5.03 -17.60 11.19
N ARG A 196 -5.37 -18.10 10.00
CA ARG A 196 -5.99 -19.44 9.82
C ARG A 196 -5.67 -20.06 8.46
N ASP A 197 -4.66 -20.94 8.39
CA ASP A 197 -4.71 -22.37 8.04
C ASP A 197 -3.30 -22.88 7.74
N ARG A 198 -3.07 -24.21 7.81
CA ARG A 198 -1.73 -24.84 7.79
C ARG A 198 -1.16 -25.11 6.38
N ASN A 199 -1.73 -24.53 5.32
CA ASN A 199 -1.45 -24.93 3.93
C ASN A 199 -0.89 -23.80 3.05
N TYR A 200 -0.29 -22.76 3.64
CA TYR A 200 0.27 -21.65 2.88
C TYR A 200 1.78 -21.77 2.70
N VAL A 201 2.26 -21.39 1.53
CA VAL A 201 3.69 -21.19 1.27
C VAL A 201 3.96 -19.68 1.27
N HIS A 202 5.04 -19.26 1.93
CA HIS A 202 5.38 -17.85 2.13
C HIS A 202 6.14 -17.28 0.93
N VAL A 203 5.84 -16.04 0.53
CA VAL A 203 6.49 -15.37 -0.61
C VAL A 203 6.73 -13.90 -0.28
N ASN A 204 7.89 -13.39 -0.69
CA ASN A 204 8.20 -11.95 -0.72
C ASN A 204 7.37 -11.26 -1.81
#